data_AF-A0A8D2AXI7-F1
#
_entry.id   AF-A0A8D2AXI7-F1
#
_cell.length_a   1.000
_cell.length_b   1.000
_cell.length_c   1.000
_cell.angle_alpha   90.00
_cell.angle_beta   90.00
_cell.angle_gamma   90.00
#
_symmetry.space_group_name_H-M   'P 1'
#
loop_
_entity.id
_entity.type
_entity.pdbx_description
1 polymer ?
#
loop_
_entity_poly.entity_id
_entity_poly.type
_entity_poly.pdbx_seq_one_letter_code
_entity_poly.pdbx_strand_id
1 'polypeptide(L)'
;MREAKDHFNEELEILKKSQTENLEMKETINQIKNSIESITNRIEHLEDRTSDIEDKIFNLENKVEQTEKMIRNHEQNLQELWDIMKRPNLRIIGIEEGTEIQTKGMNNLFNEIISENFPNLKNEMENQIQEAYRTPNAQNPNRFTPRHIIMKMPNIQNKDRILNAVREKHEITYRGRPIRIAADFSTQTLKARRAWTNIFQALKERGCQPRILYPAKLTFRFEDEIKSFHDKQKLKEFTNRKPALQNVLNKIFHEEEMKNNNLGQQREELP
;
A
#
# COMPACT_ATOMS: atom_id res chain seq x y z
N MET A 1 45.77 13.35 91.91
CA MET A 1 46.91 13.34 90.96
C MET A 1 46.99 12.09 90.08
N ARG A 2 46.71 10.87 90.57
CA ARG A 2 46.65 9.67 89.71
C ARG A 2 45.49 9.70 88.71
N GLU A 3 44.26 9.91 89.18
CA GLU A 3 43.06 9.94 88.30
C GLU A 3 43.16 10.97 87.16
N ALA A 4 43.67 12.17 87.44
CA ALA A 4 43.86 13.19 86.40
C ALA A 4 44.94 12.81 85.37
N LYS A 5 45.96 12.03 85.79
CA LYS A 5 47.01 11.53 84.90
C LYS A 5 46.52 10.36 84.05
N ASP A 6 45.67 9.51 84.63
CA ASP A 6 45.06 8.39 83.92
C ASP A 6 44.04 8.88 82.88
N HIS A 7 43.19 9.86 83.24
CA HIS A 7 42.28 10.53 82.29
C HIS A 7 43.04 11.21 81.13
N PHE A 8 44.13 11.92 81.43
CA PHE A 8 44.94 12.57 80.40
C PHE A 8 45.60 11.55 79.45
N ASN A 9 46.06 10.41 79.96
CA ASN A 9 46.61 9.35 79.13
C ASN A 9 45.53 8.69 78.24
N GLU A 10 44.31 8.54 78.76
CA GLU A 10 43.17 8.00 78.02
C GLU A 10 42.74 8.94 76.87
N GLU A 11 42.64 10.25 77.13
CA GLU A 11 42.42 11.26 76.08
C GLU A 11 43.53 11.26 75.02
N LEU A 12 44.79 11.08 75.44
CA LEU A 12 45.94 11.08 74.54
C LEU A 12 45.98 9.85 73.63
N GLU A 13 45.53 8.69 74.11
CA GLU A 13 45.33 7.49 73.29
C GLU A 13 44.15 7.63 72.31
N ILE A 14 43.03 8.23 72.74
CA ILE A 14 41.91 8.56 71.83
C ILE A 14 42.38 9.50 70.72
N LEU A 15 43.19 10.51 71.07
CA LEU A 15 43.71 11.48 70.10
C LEU A 15 44.63 10.83 69.06
N LYS A 16 45.55 9.95 69.49
CA LYS A 16 46.40 9.18 68.57
C LYS A 16 45.59 8.29 67.64
N LYS A 17 44.58 7.59 68.17
CA LYS A 17 43.67 6.75 67.38
C LYS A 17 42.91 7.56 66.33
N SER A 18 42.40 8.74 66.72
CA SER A 18 41.74 9.66 65.79
C SER A 18 42.70 10.18 64.71
N GLN A 19 43.98 10.36 65.03
CA GLN A 19 45.00 10.82 64.08
C GLN A 19 45.34 9.74 63.05
N THR A 20 45.42 8.47 63.47
CA THR A 20 45.61 7.33 62.55
C THR A 20 44.40 7.14 61.64
N GLU A 21 43.18 7.20 62.17
CA GLU A 21 41.95 7.12 61.36
C GLU A 21 41.88 8.26 60.33
N ASN A 22 42.29 9.48 60.69
CA ASN A 22 42.37 10.61 59.76
C ASN A 22 43.39 10.41 58.62
N LEU A 23 44.51 9.73 58.89
CA LEU A 23 45.50 9.41 57.85
C LEU A 23 44.95 8.39 56.84
N GLU A 24 44.29 7.33 57.33
CA GLU A 24 43.60 6.33 56.48
C GLU A 24 42.48 6.97 55.65
N MET A 25 41.70 7.88 56.25
CA MET A 25 40.69 8.68 55.54
C MET A 25 41.30 9.50 54.41
N LYS A 26 42.49 10.08 54.62
CA LYS A 26 43.17 10.88 53.60
C LYS A 26 43.62 10.05 52.40
N GLU A 27 44.10 8.82 52.65
CA GLU A 27 44.46 7.89 51.57
C GLU A 27 43.24 7.46 50.75
N THR A 28 42.15 7.10 51.41
CA THR A 28 40.89 6.73 50.72
C THR A 28 40.31 7.89 49.92
N ILE A 29 40.35 9.13 50.44
CA ILE A 29 39.93 10.34 49.70
C ILE A 29 40.77 10.53 48.43
N ASN A 30 42.08 10.31 48.50
CA ASN A 30 42.95 10.41 47.32
C ASN A 30 42.63 9.33 46.27
N GLN A 31 42.35 8.10 46.71
CA GLN A 31 41.93 7.02 45.81
C GLN A 31 40.59 7.34 45.13
N ILE A 32 39.64 7.89 45.88
CA ILE A 32 38.34 8.34 45.35
C ILE A 32 38.55 9.46 44.32
N LYS A 33 39.39 10.45 44.63
CA LYS A 33 39.69 11.58 43.73
C LYS A 33 40.22 11.10 42.38
N ASN A 34 41.21 10.18 42.38
CA ASN A 34 41.78 9.63 41.15
C ASN A 34 40.74 8.83 40.34
N SER A 35 39.86 8.12 41.05
CA SER A 35 38.77 7.36 40.42
C SER A 35 37.73 8.29 39.79
N ILE A 36 37.39 9.41 40.44
CA ILE A 36 36.51 10.45 39.89
C ILE A 36 37.11 11.07 38.63
N GLU A 37 38.39 11.43 38.65
CA GLU A 37 39.07 12.00 37.47
C GLU A 37 39.08 11.02 36.28
N SER A 38 39.32 9.73 36.54
CA SER A 38 39.20 8.69 35.52
C SER A 38 37.78 8.56 34.97
N ILE A 39 36.75 8.68 35.82
CA ILE A 39 35.35 8.64 35.40
C ILE A 39 35.00 9.88 34.56
N THR A 40 35.43 11.08 34.95
CA THR A 40 35.18 12.32 34.20
C THR A 40 35.72 12.22 32.78
N ASN A 41 36.97 11.80 32.59
CA ASN A 41 37.57 11.63 31.26
C ASN A 41 36.80 10.61 30.41
N ARG A 42 36.26 9.54 31.04
CA ARG A 42 35.43 8.56 30.34
C ARG A 42 34.07 9.12 29.95
N ILE A 43 33.48 9.99 30.76
CA ILE A 43 32.22 10.66 30.47
C ILE A 43 32.39 11.60 29.29
N GLU A 44 33.41 12.47 29.29
CA GLU A 44 33.70 13.38 28.18
C GLU A 44 33.86 12.61 26.85
N HIS A 45 34.62 11.50 26.87
CA HIS A 45 34.77 10.65 25.69
C HIS A 45 33.45 10.00 25.23
N LEU A 46 32.55 9.66 26.15
CA LEU A 46 31.23 9.12 25.81
C LEU A 46 30.29 10.21 25.27
N GLU A 47 30.38 11.45 25.76
CA GLU A 47 29.63 12.59 25.26
C GLU A 47 30.01 12.90 23.80
N ASP A 48 31.30 12.96 23.49
CA ASP A 48 31.80 13.15 22.12
C ASP A 48 31.28 12.04 21.19
N ARG A 49 31.39 10.77 21.62
CA ARG A 49 30.87 9.63 20.87
C ARG A 49 29.36 9.67 20.69
N THR A 50 28.62 10.23 21.66
CA THR A 50 27.17 10.37 21.58
C THR A 50 26.81 11.41 20.53
N SER A 51 27.48 12.57 20.52
CA SER A 51 27.30 13.59 19.48
C SER A 51 27.59 13.04 18.08
N ASP A 52 28.69 12.29 17.92
CA ASP A 52 29.03 11.64 16.64
C ASP A 52 27.95 10.64 16.17
N ILE A 53 27.31 9.94 17.11
CA ILE A 53 26.24 9.00 16.81
C ILE A 53 24.96 9.74 16.45
N GLU A 54 24.62 10.81 17.17
CA GLU A 54 23.45 11.65 16.88
C GLU A 54 23.52 12.24 15.47
N ASP A 55 24.68 12.79 15.08
CA ASP A 55 24.90 13.31 13.73
C ASP A 55 24.77 12.21 12.65
N LYS A 56 25.27 11.00 12.94
CA LYS A 56 25.12 9.86 12.02
C LYS A 56 23.66 9.42 11.90
N ILE A 57 22.91 9.38 13.00
CA ILE A 57 21.49 9.03 13.01
C ILE A 57 20.71 10.04 12.17
N PHE A 58 20.90 11.34 12.40
CA PHE A 58 20.22 12.38 11.63
C PHE A 58 20.50 12.26 10.12
N ASN A 59 21.75 11.99 9.74
CA ASN A 59 22.12 11.76 8.34
C ASN A 59 21.47 10.49 7.76
N LEU A 60 21.32 9.43 8.55
CA LEU A 60 20.63 8.21 8.14
C LEU A 60 19.13 8.42 7.98
N GLU A 61 18.48 9.14 8.89
CA GLU A 61 17.05 9.48 8.81
C GLU A 61 16.74 10.24 7.52
N ASN A 62 17.54 11.26 7.20
CA ASN A 62 17.41 12.02 5.95
C ASN A 62 17.57 11.13 4.71
N LYS A 63 18.53 10.19 4.73
CA LYS A 63 18.73 9.22 3.64
C LYS A 63 17.54 8.27 3.50
N VAL A 64 16.98 7.78 4.61
CA VAL A 64 15.78 6.93 4.62
C VAL A 64 14.58 7.67 4.04
N GLU A 65 14.35 8.91 4.44
CA GLU A 65 13.24 9.71 3.90
C GLU A 65 13.38 9.91 2.38
N GLN A 66 14.61 10.16 1.90
CA GLN A 66 14.90 10.31 0.47
C GLN A 66 14.68 8.99 -0.29
N THR A 67 15.14 7.86 0.23
CA THR A 67 14.96 6.55 -0.42
C THR A 67 13.49 6.14 -0.44
N GLU A 68 12.72 6.42 0.63
CA GLU A 68 11.28 6.19 0.64
C GLU A 68 10.56 7.01 -0.43
N LYS A 69 10.88 8.30 -0.56
CA LYS A 69 10.33 9.15 -1.63
C LYS A 69 10.67 8.60 -3.01
N MET A 70 11.90 8.16 -3.21
CA MET A 70 12.30 7.52 -4.47
C MET A 70 11.51 6.23 -4.72
N ILE A 71 11.39 5.33 -3.74
CA ILE A 71 10.67 4.07 -3.88
C ILE A 71 9.21 4.33 -4.25
N ARG A 72 8.53 5.25 -3.56
CA ARG A 72 7.14 5.62 -3.86
C ARG A 72 6.98 6.12 -5.30
N ASN A 73 7.90 6.95 -5.77
CA ASN A 73 7.90 7.43 -7.16
C ASN A 73 8.10 6.29 -8.16
N HIS A 74 9.03 5.37 -7.90
CA HIS A 74 9.26 4.22 -8.77
C HIS A 74 8.06 3.26 -8.80
N GLU A 75 7.41 3.03 -7.65
CA GLU A 75 6.19 2.21 -7.58
C GLU A 75 5.05 2.81 -8.41
N GLN A 76 4.86 4.13 -8.33
CA GLN A 76 3.88 4.85 -9.16
C GLN A 76 4.21 4.74 -10.64
N ASN A 77 5.46 4.97 -11.02
CA ASN A 77 5.92 4.84 -12.41
C ASN A 77 5.70 3.42 -12.95
N LEU A 78 6.02 2.39 -12.16
CA LEU A 78 5.79 0.99 -12.54
C LEU A 78 4.31 0.70 -12.70
N GLN A 79 3.45 1.23 -11.83
CA GLN A 79 1.99 1.10 -11.95
C GLN A 79 1.50 1.71 -13.28
N GLU A 80 1.94 2.92 -13.61
CA GLU A 80 1.55 3.61 -14.85
C GLU A 80 2.00 2.83 -16.09
N LEU A 81 3.26 2.36 -16.11
CA LEU A 81 3.79 1.54 -17.20
C LEU A 81 3.00 0.24 -17.36
N TRP A 82 2.71 -0.46 -16.27
CA TRP A 82 1.90 -1.68 -16.30
C TRP A 82 0.51 -1.43 -16.85
N ASP A 83 -0.14 -0.34 -16.43
CA ASP A 83 -1.46 0.01 -16.93
C ASP A 83 -1.42 0.38 -18.41
N ILE A 84 -0.40 1.11 -18.88
CA ILE A 84 -0.19 1.42 -20.30
C ILE A 84 -0.04 0.12 -21.11
N MET A 85 0.80 -0.82 -20.65
CA MET A 85 1.01 -2.10 -21.32
C MET A 85 -0.24 -2.99 -21.34
N LYS A 86 -1.07 -2.92 -20.30
CA LYS A 86 -2.34 -3.66 -20.18
C LYS A 86 -3.52 -2.94 -20.82
N ARG A 87 -3.36 -1.67 -21.19
CA ARG A 87 -4.42 -0.86 -21.79
C ARG A 87 -5.05 -1.50 -23.03
N PRO A 88 -4.34 -2.14 -23.97
CA PRO A 88 -4.96 -2.84 -25.10
C PRO A 88 -5.53 -4.24 -24.75
N ASN A 89 -5.32 -4.73 -23.52
CA ASN A 89 -5.67 -6.10 -23.17
C ASN A 89 -7.14 -6.25 -22.73
N LEU A 90 -7.78 -7.29 -23.24
CA LEU A 90 -9.03 -7.85 -22.77
C LEU A 90 -8.77 -9.11 -21.95
N ARG A 91 -9.58 -9.31 -20.91
CA ARG A 91 -9.59 -10.51 -20.07
C ARG A 91 -10.91 -11.24 -20.26
N ILE A 92 -10.84 -12.49 -20.73
CA ILE A 92 -12.00 -13.38 -20.87
C ILE A 92 -11.96 -14.43 -19.76
N ILE A 93 -13.11 -14.62 -19.11
CA ILE A 93 -13.29 -15.49 -17.94
C ILE A 93 -14.43 -16.46 -18.25
N GLY A 94 -14.24 -17.74 -17.94
CA GLY A 94 -15.27 -18.78 -18.07
C GLY A 94 -15.15 -19.67 -19.31
N ILE A 95 -14.09 -19.54 -20.10
CA ILE A 95 -13.80 -20.47 -21.20
C ILE A 95 -13.13 -21.72 -20.65
N GLU A 96 -13.58 -22.91 -21.02
CA GLU A 96 -12.99 -24.19 -20.59
C GLU A 96 -11.53 -24.36 -21.07
N GLU A 97 -10.74 -25.16 -20.35
CA GLU A 97 -9.37 -25.47 -20.75
C GLU A 97 -9.38 -26.35 -22.02
N GLY A 98 -8.47 -26.08 -22.97
CA GLY A 98 -8.33 -26.87 -24.20
C GLY A 98 -9.29 -26.49 -25.33
N THR A 99 -10.21 -25.55 -25.11
CA THR A 99 -11.08 -25.00 -26.18
C THR A 99 -10.25 -24.43 -27.33
N GLU A 100 -9.07 -23.86 -27.06
CA GLU A 100 -8.20 -23.30 -28.10
C GLU A 100 -7.73 -24.33 -29.10
N ILE A 101 -7.50 -25.55 -28.65
CA ILE A 101 -7.05 -26.65 -29.49
C ILE A 101 -8.20 -27.07 -30.41
N GLN A 102 -9.42 -27.11 -29.86
CA GLN A 102 -10.63 -27.43 -30.62
C GLN A 102 -10.95 -26.35 -31.67
N THR A 103 -10.80 -25.08 -31.33
CA THR A 103 -11.04 -23.96 -32.27
C THR A 103 -9.87 -23.75 -33.24
N LYS A 104 -8.81 -24.56 -33.20
CA LYS A 104 -7.58 -24.37 -34.00
C LYS A 104 -6.93 -23.00 -33.76
N GLY A 105 -6.96 -22.51 -32.52
CA GLY A 105 -6.29 -21.30 -32.07
C GLY A 105 -7.20 -20.26 -31.42
N MET A 106 -6.57 -19.29 -30.78
CA MET A 106 -7.23 -18.19 -30.05
C MET A 106 -7.99 -17.23 -30.96
N ASN A 107 -7.54 -17.04 -32.20
CA ASN A 107 -8.20 -16.15 -33.16
C ASN A 107 -9.59 -16.64 -33.53
N ASN A 108 -9.73 -17.93 -33.79
CA ASN A 108 -11.03 -18.54 -34.11
C ASN A 108 -11.96 -18.52 -32.89
N LEU A 109 -11.44 -18.78 -31.69
CA LEU A 109 -12.21 -18.65 -30.45
C LEU A 109 -12.80 -17.23 -30.30
N PHE A 110 -11.98 -16.21 -30.55
CA PHE A 110 -12.45 -14.82 -30.51
C PHE A 110 -13.49 -14.53 -31.60
N ASN A 111 -13.26 -14.98 -32.83
CA ASN A 111 -14.21 -14.80 -33.93
C ASN A 111 -15.55 -15.49 -33.64
N GLU A 112 -15.55 -16.68 -33.01
CA GLU A 112 -16.77 -17.36 -32.53
C GLU A 112 -17.48 -16.51 -31.47
N ILE A 113 -16.77 -16.02 -30.45
CA ILE A 113 -17.35 -15.17 -29.39
C ILE A 113 -17.96 -13.89 -29.96
N ILE A 114 -17.25 -13.20 -30.86
CA ILE A 114 -17.76 -11.98 -31.51
C ILE A 114 -18.95 -12.29 -32.39
N SER A 115 -18.93 -13.37 -33.16
CA SER A 115 -20.06 -13.75 -34.02
C SER A 115 -21.31 -14.12 -33.24
N GLU A 116 -21.15 -14.83 -32.11
CA GLU A 116 -22.25 -15.20 -31.22
C GLU A 116 -22.82 -13.97 -30.49
N ASN A 117 -21.97 -13.01 -30.11
CA ASN A 117 -22.39 -11.93 -29.23
C ASN A 117 -22.63 -10.58 -29.88
N PHE A 118 -21.81 -10.22 -30.85
CA PHE A 118 -21.72 -8.88 -31.42
C PHE A 118 -21.67 -8.98 -32.96
N PRO A 119 -22.77 -9.42 -33.62
CA PRO A 119 -22.78 -9.61 -35.07
C PRO A 119 -22.42 -8.33 -35.84
N ASN A 120 -22.78 -7.16 -35.30
CA ASN A 120 -22.44 -5.85 -35.87
C ASN A 120 -20.93 -5.58 -35.94
N LEU A 121 -20.15 -6.20 -35.05
CA LEU A 121 -18.70 -6.05 -34.99
C LEU A 121 -17.96 -7.16 -35.75
N LYS A 122 -18.66 -8.18 -36.25
CA LYS A 122 -18.05 -9.38 -36.84
C LYS A 122 -17.10 -9.04 -37.99
N ASN A 123 -17.57 -8.25 -38.96
CA ASN A 123 -16.81 -7.94 -40.17
C ASN A 123 -15.66 -6.97 -39.91
N GLU A 124 -15.79 -6.08 -38.91
CA GLU A 124 -14.76 -5.09 -38.57
C GLU A 124 -13.61 -5.69 -37.76
N MET A 125 -13.85 -6.77 -37.05
CA MET A 125 -12.95 -7.28 -36.00
C MET A 125 -12.29 -8.62 -36.35
N GLU A 126 -12.56 -9.13 -37.54
CA GLU A 126 -12.05 -10.42 -38.01
C GLU A 126 -10.51 -10.43 -37.97
N ASN A 127 -9.94 -11.39 -37.23
CA ASN A 127 -8.50 -11.62 -37.10
C ASN A 127 -7.67 -10.45 -36.51
N GLN A 128 -8.30 -9.55 -35.76
CA GLN A 128 -7.63 -8.39 -35.15
C GLN A 128 -7.12 -8.65 -33.73
N ILE A 129 -6.43 -9.76 -33.51
CA ILE A 129 -5.74 -10.04 -32.24
C ILE A 129 -4.23 -10.01 -32.50
N GLN A 130 -3.51 -9.27 -31.67
CA GLN A 130 -2.05 -9.25 -31.72
C GLN A 130 -1.47 -10.48 -31.02
N GLU A 131 -1.93 -10.75 -29.80
CA GLU A 131 -1.48 -11.86 -28.97
C GLU A 131 -2.65 -12.36 -28.13
N ALA A 132 -2.71 -13.67 -27.88
CA ALA A 132 -3.65 -14.24 -26.94
C ALA A 132 -3.06 -15.46 -26.22
N TYR A 133 -3.25 -15.52 -24.91
CA TYR A 133 -2.70 -16.58 -24.06
C TYR A 133 -3.51 -16.76 -22.78
N ARG A 134 -3.36 -17.93 -22.15
CA ARG A 134 -3.95 -18.22 -20.83
C ARG A 134 -3.08 -17.68 -19.71
N THR A 135 -3.69 -17.12 -18.67
CA THR A 135 -2.99 -16.65 -17.47
C THR A 135 -3.58 -17.28 -16.20
N PRO A 136 -2.72 -17.83 -15.30
CA PRO A 136 -1.27 -18.01 -15.41
C PRO A 136 -0.84 -19.03 -16.49
N ASN A 137 0.40 -18.96 -16.98
CA ASN A 137 0.89 -19.87 -18.03
C ASN A 137 0.88 -21.34 -17.58
N ALA A 138 1.22 -21.60 -16.32
CA ALA A 138 1.15 -22.93 -15.73
C ALA A 138 -0.27 -23.23 -15.22
N GLN A 139 -0.76 -24.43 -15.52
CA GLN A 139 -2.00 -24.93 -14.95
C GLN A 139 -1.74 -25.39 -13.51
N ASN A 140 -2.58 -24.95 -12.58
CA ASN A 140 -2.56 -25.45 -11.21
C ASN A 140 -3.57 -26.60 -11.08
N PRO A 141 -3.13 -27.84 -10.78
CA PRO A 141 -4.04 -28.99 -10.70
C PRO A 141 -5.08 -28.85 -9.56
N ASN A 142 -4.79 -28.05 -8.54
CA ASN A 142 -5.70 -27.83 -7.40
C ASN A 142 -6.78 -26.78 -7.69
N ARG A 143 -6.77 -26.15 -8.88
CA ARG A 143 -7.72 -25.10 -9.24
C ARG A 143 -8.78 -25.65 -10.19
N PHE A 144 -10.01 -25.77 -9.69
CA PHE A 144 -11.17 -26.23 -10.47
C PHE A 144 -11.76 -25.18 -11.42
N THR A 145 -11.36 -23.91 -11.32
CA THR A 145 -11.82 -22.85 -12.23
C THR A 145 -10.89 -22.72 -13.44
N PRO A 146 -11.44 -22.60 -14.67
CA PRO A 146 -10.61 -22.40 -15.85
C PRO A 146 -9.76 -21.13 -15.74
N ARG A 147 -8.55 -21.17 -16.31
CA ARG A 147 -7.67 -19.99 -16.37
C ARG A 147 -8.28 -18.90 -17.23
N HIS A 148 -7.94 -17.66 -16.94
CA HIS A 148 -8.43 -16.54 -17.76
C HIS A 148 -7.63 -16.48 -19.06
N ILE A 149 -8.25 -15.98 -20.12
CA ILE A 149 -7.55 -15.66 -21.37
C ILE A 149 -7.27 -14.16 -21.39
N ILE A 150 -6.03 -13.79 -21.69
CA ILE A 150 -5.67 -12.42 -22.04
C ILE A 150 -5.59 -12.32 -23.56
N MET A 151 -6.31 -11.37 -24.14
CA MET A 151 -6.25 -11.05 -25.57
C MET A 151 -5.79 -9.60 -25.74
N LYS A 152 -4.67 -9.41 -26.43
CA LYS A 152 -4.11 -8.10 -26.73
C LYS A 152 -4.64 -7.61 -28.06
N MET A 153 -5.35 -6.50 -28.02
CA MET A 153 -5.88 -5.85 -29.22
C MET A 153 -4.78 -5.00 -29.89
N PRO A 154 -4.74 -4.91 -31.23
CA PRO A 154 -3.80 -4.05 -31.94
C PRO A 154 -4.07 -2.56 -31.69
N ASN A 155 -5.33 -2.19 -31.43
CA ASN A 155 -5.74 -0.83 -31.14
C ASN A 155 -6.64 -0.77 -29.89
N ILE A 156 -6.42 0.24 -29.06
CA ILE A 156 -7.23 0.54 -27.87
C ILE A 156 -8.67 0.86 -28.26
N GLN A 157 -8.90 1.49 -29.42
CA GLN A 157 -10.26 1.79 -29.91
C GLN A 157 -11.09 0.51 -30.08
N ASN A 158 -10.50 -0.56 -30.60
CA ASN A 158 -11.17 -1.83 -30.82
C ASN A 158 -11.53 -2.49 -29.48
N LYS A 159 -10.62 -2.45 -28.51
CA LYS A 159 -10.91 -2.89 -27.14
C LYS A 159 -12.10 -2.11 -26.56
N ASP A 160 -12.10 -0.79 -26.66
CA ASP A 160 -13.13 0.05 -26.05
C ASP A 160 -14.50 -0.17 -26.70
N ARG A 161 -14.55 -0.38 -28.03
CA ARG A 161 -15.77 -0.78 -28.75
C ARG A 161 -16.35 -2.10 -28.21
N ILE A 162 -15.51 -3.12 -28.05
CA ILE A 162 -15.93 -4.41 -27.47
C ILE A 162 -16.46 -4.21 -26.06
N LEU A 163 -15.72 -3.50 -25.20
CA LEU A 163 -16.15 -3.27 -23.82
C LEU A 163 -17.45 -2.46 -23.71
N ASN A 164 -17.73 -1.58 -24.66
CA ASN A 164 -19.01 -0.87 -24.73
C ASN A 164 -20.14 -1.82 -25.14
N ALA A 165 -19.93 -2.62 -26.19
CA ALA A 165 -20.92 -3.62 -26.62
C ALA A 165 -21.21 -4.65 -25.51
N VAL A 166 -20.19 -5.07 -24.77
CA VAL A 166 -20.29 -5.94 -23.58
C VAL A 166 -21.23 -5.33 -22.53
N ARG A 167 -21.11 -4.03 -22.26
CA ARG A 167 -21.95 -3.33 -21.28
C ARG A 167 -23.39 -3.17 -21.74
N GLU A 168 -23.60 -3.00 -23.05
CA GLU A 168 -24.95 -2.86 -23.63
C GLU A 168 -25.70 -4.20 -23.63
N LYS A 169 -25.01 -5.29 -23.98
CA LYS A 169 -25.63 -6.62 -24.08
C LYS A 169 -25.95 -7.28 -22.74
N HIS A 170 -25.21 -6.95 -21.68
CA HIS A 170 -25.30 -7.51 -20.30
C HIS A 170 -24.98 -9.01 -20.17
N GLU A 171 -25.51 -9.87 -21.04
CA GLU A 171 -25.24 -11.32 -21.06
C GLU A 171 -24.39 -11.72 -22.26
N ILE A 172 -23.27 -12.38 -21.98
CA ILE A 172 -22.32 -12.83 -23.00
C ILE A 172 -22.18 -14.33 -22.86
N THR A 173 -22.33 -15.03 -23.96
CA THR A 173 -22.25 -16.49 -23.99
C THR A 173 -21.17 -16.97 -24.94
N TYR A 174 -20.68 -18.18 -24.71
CA TYR A 174 -19.87 -18.92 -25.67
C TYR A 174 -20.40 -20.34 -25.72
N ARG A 175 -20.88 -20.77 -26.90
CA ARG A 175 -21.54 -22.07 -27.10
C ARG A 175 -22.67 -22.29 -26.08
N GLY A 176 -23.46 -21.24 -25.83
CA GLY A 176 -24.57 -21.28 -24.87
C GLY A 176 -24.19 -21.23 -23.40
N ARG A 177 -22.90 -21.08 -23.05
CA ARG A 177 -22.45 -20.94 -21.64
C ARG A 177 -22.08 -19.51 -21.30
N PRO A 178 -22.45 -18.98 -20.13
CA PRO A 178 -22.15 -17.60 -19.76
C PRO A 178 -20.65 -17.39 -19.54
N ILE A 179 -20.13 -16.32 -20.14
CA ILE A 179 -18.74 -15.88 -20.00
C ILE A 179 -18.68 -14.42 -19.59
N ARG A 180 -17.52 -13.96 -19.13
CA ARG A 180 -17.30 -12.54 -18.81
C ARG A 180 -16.10 -12.00 -19.58
N ILE A 181 -16.30 -10.85 -20.21
CA ILE A 181 -15.25 -10.07 -20.86
C ILE A 181 -15.05 -8.80 -20.06
N ALA A 182 -13.81 -8.53 -19.65
CA ALA A 182 -13.45 -7.36 -18.85
C ALA A 182 -12.14 -6.74 -19.35
N ALA A 183 -11.85 -5.51 -18.94
CA ALA A 183 -10.52 -4.93 -19.13
C ALA A 183 -9.49 -5.59 -18.20
N ASP A 184 -8.28 -5.81 -18.68
CA ASP A 184 -7.13 -6.19 -17.84
C ASP A 184 -6.49 -4.92 -17.25
N PHE A 185 -6.25 -4.94 -15.94
CA PHE A 185 -5.66 -3.82 -15.17
C PHE A 185 -4.54 -4.35 -14.28
N SER A 186 -3.63 -3.48 -13.84
CA SER A 186 -2.69 -3.81 -12.77
C SER A 186 -3.41 -4.11 -11.45
N THR A 187 -2.71 -4.78 -10.53
CA THR A 187 -3.29 -5.12 -9.22
C THR A 187 -3.62 -3.87 -8.40
N GLN A 188 -2.76 -2.84 -8.46
CA GLN A 188 -2.96 -1.56 -7.80
C GLN A 188 -4.20 -0.85 -8.37
N THR A 189 -4.35 -0.80 -9.69
CA THR A 189 -5.51 -0.16 -10.33
C THR A 189 -6.81 -0.92 -10.09
N LEU A 190 -6.77 -2.25 -10.01
CA LEU A 190 -7.93 -3.04 -9.56
C LEU A 190 -8.32 -2.70 -8.12
N LYS A 191 -7.35 -2.57 -7.20
CA LYS A 191 -7.61 -2.15 -5.81
C LYS A 191 -8.21 -0.74 -5.76
N ALA A 192 -7.64 0.21 -6.49
CA ALA A 192 -8.15 1.58 -6.58
C ALA A 192 -9.59 1.62 -7.13
N ARG A 193 -9.89 0.82 -8.17
CA ARG A 193 -11.26 0.69 -8.69
C ARG A 193 -12.24 0.09 -7.69
N ARG A 194 -11.83 -0.94 -6.92
CA ARG A 194 -12.65 -1.53 -5.86
C ARG A 194 -12.92 -0.55 -4.73
N ALA A 195 -11.96 0.32 -4.42
CA ALA A 195 -12.14 1.37 -3.44
C ALA A 195 -13.30 2.31 -3.82
N TRP A 196 -13.57 2.50 -5.11
CA TRP A 196 -14.71 3.28 -5.58
C TRP A 196 -16.06 2.55 -5.51
N THR A 197 -16.13 1.23 -5.26
CA THR A 197 -17.37 0.45 -5.41
C THR A 197 -18.52 0.95 -4.53
N ASN A 198 -18.27 1.20 -3.24
CA ASN A 198 -19.31 1.67 -2.32
C ASN A 198 -19.80 3.08 -2.70
N ILE A 199 -18.87 3.97 -3.03
CA ILE A 199 -19.15 5.35 -3.46
C ILE A 199 -19.93 5.35 -4.78
N PHE A 200 -19.53 4.50 -5.72
CA PHE A 200 -20.20 4.35 -7.01
C PHE A 200 -21.67 3.92 -6.83
N GLN A 201 -21.92 2.95 -5.96
CA GLN A 201 -23.27 2.48 -5.69
C GLN A 201 -24.14 3.59 -5.07
N ALA A 202 -23.62 4.33 -4.08
CA ALA A 202 -24.35 5.43 -3.46
C ALA A 202 -24.64 6.58 -4.44
N LEU A 203 -23.70 6.92 -5.32
CA LEU A 203 -23.91 7.91 -6.39
C LEU A 203 -24.94 7.43 -7.43
N LYS A 204 -24.98 6.11 -7.71
CA LYS A 204 -25.95 5.51 -8.63
C LYS A 204 -27.37 5.60 -8.06
N GLU A 205 -27.54 5.32 -6.78
CA GLU A 205 -28.83 5.44 -6.06
C GLU A 205 -29.37 6.88 -6.04
N ARG A 206 -28.47 7.87 -6.10
CA ARG A 206 -28.82 9.30 -6.18
C ARG A 206 -29.03 9.81 -7.61
N GLY A 207 -28.94 8.96 -8.63
CA GLY A 207 -29.12 9.36 -10.02
C GLY A 207 -27.98 10.19 -10.60
N CYS A 208 -26.81 10.24 -9.95
CA CYS A 208 -25.66 11.05 -10.38
C CYS A 208 -24.89 10.48 -11.60
N GLN A 209 -25.40 9.43 -12.24
CA GLN A 209 -24.80 8.79 -13.42
C GLN A 209 -23.28 8.53 -13.30
N PRO A 210 -22.81 7.84 -12.24
CA PRO A 210 -21.38 7.64 -12.02
C PRO A 210 -20.76 6.74 -13.09
N ARG A 211 -19.48 6.99 -13.40
CA ARG A 211 -18.63 6.18 -14.29
C ARG A 211 -17.23 6.08 -13.71
N ILE A 212 -16.57 4.93 -13.87
CA ILE A 212 -15.17 4.72 -13.46
C ILE A 212 -14.31 4.60 -14.73
N LEU A 213 -13.67 5.69 -15.09
CA LEU A 213 -12.79 5.80 -16.25
C LEU A 213 -11.40 5.23 -15.97
N TYR A 214 -10.66 4.97 -17.04
CA TYR A 214 -9.27 4.53 -16.97
C TYR A 214 -8.37 5.60 -16.34
N PRO A 215 -7.35 5.22 -15.53
CA PRO A 215 -7.12 3.89 -14.97
C PRO A 215 -8.05 3.59 -13.79
N ALA A 216 -8.31 4.55 -12.90
CA ALA A 216 -9.25 4.43 -11.77
C ALA A 216 -9.87 5.79 -11.38
N LYS A 217 -10.38 6.54 -12.37
CA LYS A 217 -10.93 7.88 -12.17
C LYS A 217 -12.45 7.82 -12.02
N LEU A 218 -12.99 8.26 -10.89
CA LEU A 218 -14.44 8.37 -10.69
C LEU A 218 -14.95 9.66 -11.33
N THR A 219 -16.00 9.58 -12.15
CA THR A 219 -16.72 10.72 -12.68
C THR A 219 -18.20 10.59 -12.40
N PHE A 220 -18.88 11.68 -12.10
CA PHE A 220 -20.34 11.70 -11.93
C PHE A 220 -20.89 13.08 -12.26
N ARG A 221 -22.18 13.15 -12.61
CA ARG A 221 -22.90 14.40 -12.84
C ARG A 221 -23.42 14.93 -11.51
N PHE A 222 -23.16 16.21 -11.23
CA PHE A 222 -23.64 16.91 -10.06
C PHE A 222 -23.82 18.39 -10.37
N GLU A 223 -24.99 18.95 -10.06
CA GLU A 223 -25.35 20.34 -10.40
C GLU A 223 -25.06 20.67 -11.88
N ASP A 224 -25.49 19.77 -12.79
CA ASP A 224 -25.27 19.85 -14.25
C ASP A 224 -23.82 19.84 -14.75
N GLU A 225 -22.84 19.70 -13.85
CA GLU A 225 -21.43 19.57 -14.21
C GLU A 225 -20.93 18.14 -14.02
N ILE A 226 -19.99 17.72 -14.87
CA ILE A 226 -19.27 16.45 -14.70
C ILE A 226 -18.09 16.70 -13.76
N LYS A 227 -18.16 16.13 -12.56
CA LYS A 227 -17.05 16.15 -11.59
C LYS A 227 -16.20 14.91 -11.76
N SER A 228 -14.90 15.04 -11.47
CA SER A 228 -13.94 13.98 -11.75
C SER A 228 -12.83 13.92 -10.72
N PHE A 229 -12.58 12.73 -10.18
CA PHE A 229 -11.66 12.51 -9.06
C PHE A 229 -10.79 11.29 -9.29
N HIS A 230 -9.48 11.43 -9.04
CA HIS A 230 -8.52 10.31 -9.02
C HIS A 230 -8.31 9.77 -7.60
N ASP A 231 -8.57 10.59 -6.58
CA ASP A 231 -8.29 10.32 -5.19
C ASP A 231 -9.55 10.53 -4.35
N LYS A 232 -9.78 9.61 -3.40
CA LYS A 232 -10.83 9.69 -2.40
C LYS A 232 -10.67 10.91 -1.49
N GLN A 233 -9.45 11.32 -1.15
CA GLN A 233 -9.24 12.49 -0.29
C GLN A 233 -9.78 13.77 -0.95
N LYS A 234 -9.47 13.99 -2.23
CA LYS A 234 -10.00 15.11 -3.01
C LYS A 234 -11.53 15.05 -3.14
N LEU A 235 -12.12 13.85 -3.25
CA LEU A 235 -13.57 13.70 -3.21
C LEU A 235 -14.12 14.09 -1.82
N LYS A 236 -13.48 13.66 -0.74
CA LYS A 236 -13.89 13.98 0.64
C LYS A 236 -13.88 15.51 0.89
N GLU A 237 -12.83 16.20 0.45
CA GLU A 237 -12.75 17.66 0.50
C GLU A 237 -13.88 18.34 -0.28
N PHE A 238 -14.21 17.81 -1.48
CA PHE A 238 -15.31 18.32 -2.28
C PHE A 238 -16.67 18.09 -1.61
N THR A 239 -16.90 16.91 -1.02
CA THR A 239 -18.15 16.59 -0.33
C THR A 239 -18.36 17.45 0.91
N ASN A 240 -17.29 17.80 1.63
CA ASN A 240 -17.39 18.66 2.81
C ASN A 240 -17.89 20.08 2.47
N ARG A 241 -17.70 20.54 1.23
CA ARG A 241 -18.19 21.85 0.76
C ARG A 241 -19.61 21.78 0.18
N LYS A 242 -20.20 20.60 0.07
CA LYS A 242 -21.48 20.35 -0.62
C LYS A 242 -22.42 19.50 0.25
N PRO A 243 -23.30 20.12 1.06
CA PRO A 243 -24.17 19.43 2.01
C PRO A 243 -25.04 18.32 1.39
N ALA A 244 -25.50 18.52 0.15
CA ALA A 244 -26.31 17.54 -0.57
C ALA A 244 -25.59 16.20 -0.83
N LEU A 245 -24.27 16.23 -1.03
CA LEU A 245 -23.45 15.04 -1.21
C LEU A 245 -22.89 14.51 0.12
N GLN A 246 -22.67 15.40 1.07
CA GLN A 246 -22.11 15.09 2.38
C GLN A 246 -22.94 14.04 3.13
N ASN A 247 -24.27 14.21 3.16
CA ASN A 247 -25.19 13.27 3.83
C ASN A 247 -25.17 11.85 3.24
N VAL A 248 -24.75 11.71 1.98
CA VAL A 248 -24.72 10.43 1.26
C VAL A 248 -23.41 9.71 1.50
N LEU A 249 -22.29 10.45 1.42
CA LEU A 249 -20.97 9.86 1.38
C LEU A 249 -20.28 9.80 2.76
N ASN A 250 -20.72 10.60 3.74
CA ASN A 250 -20.13 10.59 5.09
C ASN A 250 -20.24 9.23 5.80
N LYS A 251 -21.38 8.53 5.65
CA LYS A 251 -21.55 7.19 6.23
C LYS A 251 -20.50 6.21 5.68
N ILE A 252 -20.25 6.28 4.37
CA ILE A 252 -19.28 5.42 3.68
C ILE A 252 -17.86 5.77 4.10
N PHE A 253 -17.54 7.05 4.20
CA PHE A 253 -16.21 7.49 4.65
C PHE A 253 -15.92 7.09 6.11
N HIS A 254 -16.91 7.18 7.01
CA HIS A 254 -16.75 6.77 8.41
C HIS A 254 -16.63 5.26 8.58
N GLU A 255 -17.39 4.45 7.84
CA GLU A 255 -17.27 2.99 7.90
C GLU A 255 -15.90 2.49 7.40
N GLU A 256 -15.28 3.19 6.45
CA GLU A 256 -13.92 2.88 5.98
C GLU A 256 -12.85 3.28 7.01
N GLU A 257 -13.00 4.42 7.67
CA GLU A 257 -12.08 4.87 8.74
C GLU A 257 -12.05 3.87 9.92
N MET A 258 -13.21 3.37 10.34
CA MET A 258 -13.30 2.35 11.39
C MET A 258 -12.62 1.03 11.01
N LYS A 259 -12.71 0.60 9.74
CA LYS A 259 -12.04 -0.61 9.25
C LYS A 259 -10.53 -0.47 9.20
N ASN A 260 -10.03 0.71 8.83
CA ASN A 260 -8.58 0.96 8.75
C ASN A 260 -7.93 1.05 10.14
N ASN A 261 -8.64 1.61 11.14
CA ASN A 261 -8.14 1.68 12.51
C ASN A 261 -8.01 0.29 13.16
N ASN A 262 -8.96 -0.62 12.90
CA ASN A 262 -8.90 -2.00 13.41
C ASN A 262 -7.75 -2.83 12.77
N LEU A 263 -7.37 -2.52 11.52
CA LEU A 263 -6.23 -3.15 10.84
C LEU A 263 -4.87 -2.62 11.33
N GLY A 264 -4.82 -1.39 11.85
CA GLY A 264 -3.64 -0.82 12.51
C GLY A 264 -3.36 -1.49 13.86
N GLN A 265 -4.40 -1.72 14.66
CA GLN A 265 -4.29 -2.39 15.96
C GLN A 265 -3.81 -3.84 15.84
N GLN A 266 -4.19 -4.57 14.79
CA GLN A 266 -3.70 -5.94 14.55
C GLN A 266 -2.23 -6.03 14.11
N ARG A 267 -1.60 -4.91 13.71
CA ARG A 267 -0.16 -4.88 13.36
C ARG A 267 0.73 -4.55 14.56
N GLU A 268 0.19 -3.95 15.61
CA GLU A 268 0.90 -3.68 16.87
C GLU A 268 0.84 -4.87 17.84
N GLU A 269 0.04 -5.91 17.55
CA GLU A 269 -0.11 -7.13 18.37
C GLU A 269 0.58 -8.37 17.77
N LEU A 270 1.68 -8.20 17.02
CA LEU A 270 2.57 -9.31 16.65
C LEU A 270 3.87 -9.22 17.48
N PRO A 271 4.22 -10.27 18.25
CA PRO A 271 5.42 -10.28 19.09
C PRO A 271 6.72 -10.30 18.27
#